data_AF-A0A3M1XBL5-F1
#
_entry.id   AF-A0A3M1XBL5-F1
#
_cell.length_a   1.000
_cell.length_b   1.000
_cell.length_c   1.000
_cell.angle_alpha   90.00
_cell.angle_beta   90.00
_cell.angle_gamma   90.00
#
_symmetry.space_group_name_H-M   'P 1'
#
loop_
_entity.id
_entity.type
_entity.pdbx_description
1 polymer ?
#
loop_
_entity_poly.entity_id
_entity_poly.type
_entity_poly.pdbx_seq_one_letter_code
_entity_poly.pdbx_strand_id
1 'polypeptide(L)'
;MKRSALVTTLIVLATLAPPQLAQGQGIQMGSFTLQPARPTQQELPDARHRVLRGTDWLGGRGVDVFYKNGSTCDFSCSQTLKPLNTCAFQCVDLAVRLYATVGYPNWSLNGSLISAAYQMRDVAIAQKGDFSDLTFYPNDGTAERPPAPGNLLIFGAAASNGNFGHVAVVNRVFGNYLEFVQQNLCYDGTARLGDYALIKVELVDGKQKFRVSTPDAYSTLLGWIHSKRVKEQLIDQSKMLKLGALSWNRDDTAVYVYLSPESTRRLAAGETDFEARIAAALDRAGA
;
A
#
# COMPACT_ATOMS: atom_id res chain seq x y z
N MET A 1 -41.35 53.49 62.96
CA MET A 1 -42.32 54.49 62.48
C MET A 1 -41.62 55.56 61.65
N LYS A 2 -41.75 55.51 60.32
CA LYS A 2 -41.89 56.65 59.39
C LYS A 2 -42.22 56.06 58.01
N ARG A 3 -43.09 56.78 57.30
CA ARG A 3 -43.89 56.36 56.13
C ARG A 3 -43.29 56.86 54.81
N SER A 4 -43.77 56.26 53.72
CA SER A 4 -43.94 56.82 52.36
C SER A 4 -42.66 56.94 51.50
N ALA A 5 -42.66 56.73 50.17
CA ALA A 5 -43.72 56.59 49.18
C ALA A 5 -43.27 55.68 48.01
N LEU A 6 -44.22 55.00 47.36
CA LEU A 6 -44.10 54.39 46.03
C LEU A 6 -44.42 55.46 44.96
N VAL A 7 -43.74 55.43 43.80
CA VAL A 7 -44.25 55.63 42.41
C VAL A 7 -43.01 55.66 41.49
N THR A 8 -42.69 54.55 40.83
CA THR A 8 -42.90 54.25 39.39
C THR A 8 -41.99 55.02 38.43
N THR A 9 -41.04 54.33 37.80
CA THR A 9 -40.50 54.76 36.50
C THR A 9 -40.10 53.55 35.64
N LEU A 10 -40.80 53.48 34.50
CA LEU A 10 -40.56 52.76 33.24
C LEU A 10 -39.22 52.00 33.08
N ILE A 11 -39.34 50.71 32.78
CA ILE A 11 -38.31 49.91 32.13
C ILE A 11 -38.40 50.20 30.62
N VAL A 12 -37.39 50.86 30.06
CA VAL A 12 -37.21 50.98 28.61
C VAL A 12 -36.05 50.08 28.22
N LEU A 13 -36.34 49.06 27.40
CA LEU A 13 -35.34 48.26 26.69
C LEU A 13 -34.55 49.18 25.76
N ALA A 14 -33.24 49.31 25.99
CA ALA A 14 -32.30 49.87 25.04
C ALA A 14 -31.39 48.76 24.53
N THR A 15 -31.46 48.52 23.22
CA THR A 15 -30.69 47.55 22.46
C THR A 15 -29.21 47.92 22.43
N LEU A 16 -28.35 47.12 23.07
CA LEU A 16 -26.90 47.20 22.89
C LEU A 16 -26.48 46.20 21.80
N ALA A 17 -26.29 46.70 20.59
CA ALA A 17 -25.55 45.98 19.55
C ALA A 17 -24.07 45.88 19.98
N PRO A 18 -23.46 44.69 19.94
CA PRO A 18 -22.05 44.55 20.31
C PRO A 18 -21.14 45.21 19.26
N PRO A 19 -20.03 45.84 19.70
CA PRO A 19 -19.03 46.42 18.81
C PRO A 19 -18.25 45.35 18.04
N GLN A 20 -17.82 45.75 16.84
CA GLN A 20 -17.18 44.93 15.81
C GLN A 20 -15.91 44.22 16.32
N LEU A 21 -15.80 42.93 15.99
CA LEU A 21 -14.59 42.12 16.16
C LEU A 21 -13.48 42.64 15.25
N ALA A 22 -12.43 43.19 15.87
CA ALA A 22 -11.14 43.37 15.24
C ALA A 22 -10.60 41.99 14.78
N GLN A 23 -10.17 41.93 13.53
CA GLN A 23 -9.55 40.76 12.92
C GLN A 23 -8.24 40.44 13.65
N GLY A 24 -8.30 39.47 14.56
CA GLY A 24 -7.12 38.80 15.07
C GLY A 24 -6.53 37.93 13.96
N GLN A 25 -5.29 38.23 13.58
CA GLN A 25 -4.48 37.38 12.71
C GLN A 25 -4.31 36.01 13.37
N GLY A 26 -5.15 35.06 12.96
CA GLY A 26 -4.95 33.66 13.28
C GLY A 26 -3.68 33.19 12.60
N ILE A 27 -2.69 32.77 13.40
CA ILE A 27 -1.58 31.97 12.92
C ILE A 27 -2.20 30.68 12.36
N GLN A 28 -2.32 30.61 11.02
CA GLN A 28 -2.59 29.38 10.32
C GLN A 28 -1.40 28.45 10.62
N MET A 29 -1.61 27.49 11.52
CA MET A 29 -0.77 26.30 11.55
C MET A 29 -1.04 25.56 10.23
N GLY A 30 -0.28 25.94 9.20
CA GLY A 30 -0.23 25.21 7.95
C GLY A 30 0.15 23.78 8.27
N SER A 31 -0.77 22.85 7.98
CA SER A 31 -0.42 21.44 7.90
C SER A 31 0.64 21.30 6.83
N PHE A 32 1.91 21.26 7.23
CA PHE A 32 2.99 20.76 6.39
C PHE A 32 2.75 19.27 6.22
N THR A 33 1.93 18.90 5.24
CA THR A 33 2.00 17.58 4.66
C THR A 33 3.32 17.57 3.90
N LEU A 34 4.37 16.97 4.50
CA LEU A 34 5.55 16.59 3.73
C LEU A 34 5.02 15.75 2.58
N GLN A 35 5.00 16.31 1.36
CA GLN A 35 4.82 15.49 0.18
C GLN A 35 5.96 14.48 0.20
N PRO A 36 5.68 13.17 0.30
CA PRO A 36 6.74 12.20 0.19
C PRO A 36 7.43 12.45 -1.14
N ALA A 37 8.76 12.39 -1.13
CA ALA A 37 9.59 12.63 -2.30
C ALA A 37 9.20 11.61 -3.39
N ARG A 38 8.21 11.94 -4.22
CA ARG A 38 8.00 11.24 -5.48
C ARG A 38 9.27 11.48 -6.28
N PRO A 39 9.91 10.42 -6.81
CA PRO A 39 10.96 10.62 -7.78
C PRO A 39 10.40 11.55 -8.86
N THR A 40 11.03 12.70 -9.06
CA THR A 40 10.70 13.55 -10.20
C THR A 40 10.85 12.68 -11.44
N GLN A 41 9.87 12.73 -12.34
CA GLN A 41 9.67 11.88 -13.53
C GLN A 41 10.91 11.72 -14.45
N GLN A 42 12.01 12.40 -14.16
CA GLN A 42 13.19 12.58 -14.99
C GLN A 42 14.28 11.50 -14.82
N GLU A 43 14.10 10.51 -13.95
CA GLU A 43 15.10 9.45 -13.73
C GLU A 43 14.57 8.02 -13.90
N LEU A 44 13.33 7.83 -14.37
CA LEU A 44 12.78 6.50 -14.66
C LEU A 44 13.29 5.95 -16.01
N PRO A 45 13.32 4.62 -16.19
CA PRO A 45 13.56 4.04 -17.51
C PRO A 45 12.59 4.58 -18.58
N ASP A 46 13.06 4.62 -19.84
CA ASP A 46 12.23 5.00 -20.98
C ASP A 46 10.93 4.19 -21.04
N ALA A 47 9.84 4.82 -21.49
CA ALA A 47 8.51 4.22 -21.55
C ALA A 47 8.46 2.92 -22.37
N ARG A 48 9.37 2.71 -23.34
CA ARG A 48 9.48 1.45 -24.11
C ARG A 48 9.85 0.24 -23.25
N HIS A 49 10.44 0.46 -22.08
CA HIS A 49 10.81 -0.59 -21.13
C HIS A 49 9.65 -0.97 -20.20
N ARG A 50 8.55 -0.21 -20.21
CA ARG A 50 7.42 -0.42 -19.30
C ARG A 50 6.55 -1.56 -19.77
N VAL A 51 6.25 -2.47 -18.85
CA VAL A 51 5.40 -3.65 -19.05
C VAL A 51 4.12 -3.63 -18.24
N LEU A 52 4.07 -2.85 -17.17
CA LEU A 52 2.87 -2.62 -16.37
C LEU A 52 2.86 -1.16 -15.93
N ARG A 53 1.74 -0.46 -16.09
CA ARG A 53 1.61 0.92 -15.59
C ARG A 53 1.29 0.89 -14.10
N GLY A 54 1.84 1.83 -13.33
CA GLY A 54 1.55 1.98 -11.91
C GLY A 54 0.06 2.18 -11.61
N THR A 55 -0.68 2.75 -12.56
CA THR A 55 -2.13 2.95 -12.48
C THR A 55 -2.94 1.66 -12.61
N ASP A 56 -2.33 0.58 -13.07
CA ASP A 56 -3.03 -0.67 -13.40
C ASP A 56 -2.96 -1.69 -12.23
N TRP A 57 -2.25 -1.36 -11.16
CA TRP A 57 -2.11 -2.23 -9.98
C TRP A 57 -2.11 -1.42 -8.67
N LEU A 58 -2.26 -2.13 -7.56
CA LEU A 58 -2.34 -1.58 -6.20
C LEU A 58 -3.43 -0.51 -6.07
N GLY A 59 -4.62 -0.74 -6.64
CA GLY A 59 -5.70 0.25 -6.62
C GLY A 59 -5.37 1.54 -7.36
N GLY A 60 -4.52 1.46 -8.39
CA GLY A 60 -4.03 2.60 -9.16
C GLY A 60 -2.96 3.44 -8.46
N ARG A 61 -2.40 2.94 -7.36
CA ARG A 61 -1.36 3.59 -6.56
C ARG A 61 -0.02 2.86 -6.60
N GLY A 62 0.14 1.94 -7.55
CA GLY A 62 1.40 1.30 -7.84
C GLY A 62 2.39 2.23 -8.54
N VAL A 63 3.57 1.69 -8.85
CA VAL A 63 4.58 2.34 -9.71
C VAL A 63 4.79 1.51 -10.97
N ASP A 64 5.26 2.14 -12.04
CA ASP A 64 5.52 1.43 -13.30
C ASP A 64 6.49 0.25 -13.11
N VAL A 65 6.23 -0.88 -13.77
CA VAL A 65 7.15 -2.04 -13.82
C VAL A 65 7.89 -1.98 -15.14
N PHE A 66 9.21 -2.13 -15.08
CA PHE A 66 10.10 -2.01 -16.23
C PHE A 66 10.95 -3.26 -16.40
N TYR A 67 11.14 -3.66 -17.65
CA TYR A 67 12.11 -4.66 -18.07
C TYR A 67 12.96 -4.07 -19.20
N LYS A 68 14.27 -4.30 -19.13
CA LYS A 68 15.24 -3.65 -20.01
C LYS A 68 14.96 -3.86 -21.50
N ASN A 69 14.34 -4.97 -21.88
CA ASN A 69 14.04 -5.27 -23.28
C ASN A 69 12.53 -5.25 -23.57
N GLY A 70 11.76 -4.44 -22.83
CA GLY A 70 10.31 -4.46 -22.92
C GLY A 70 9.81 -5.72 -22.24
N SER A 71 9.74 -6.86 -22.91
CA SER A 71 9.16 -8.11 -22.36
C SER A 71 10.15 -9.22 -22.04
N THR A 72 11.43 -9.11 -22.42
CA THR A 72 12.43 -10.16 -22.17
C THR A 72 13.37 -9.82 -21.02
N CYS A 73 13.85 -10.86 -20.33
CA CYS A 73 14.80 -10.67 -19.24
C CYS A 73 16.18 -10.27 -19.74
N ASP A 74 16.70 -9.23 -19.13
CA ASP A 74 18.12 -8.96 -19.02
C ASP A 74 18.37 -8.54 -17.58
N PHE A 75 19.10 -9.39 -16.86
CA PHE A 75 19.37 -9.24 -15.43
C PHE A 75 20.53 -8.27 -15.15
N SER A 76 21.13 -7.66 -16.18
CA SER A 76 22.27 -6.75 -16.01
C SER A 76 21.88 -5.43 -15.37
N CYS A 77 22.77 -4.95 -14.50
CA CYS A 77 22.68 -3.59 -13.98
C CYS A 77 23.31 -2.59 -14.96
N SER A 78 22.50 -1.99 -15.82
CA SER A 78 22.99 -1.03 -16.82
C SER A 78 22.67 0.43 -16.50
N GLN A 79 21.77 0.67 -15.55
CA GLN A 79 21.33 2.01 -15.15
C GLN A 79 21.09 2.03 -13.64
N THR A 80 21.67 3.02 -12.96
CA THR A 80 21.33 3.31 -11.56
C THR A 80 20.31 4.44 -11.53
N LEU A 81 19.17 4.22 -10.87
CA LEU A 81 18.17 5.27 -10.67
C LEU A 81 18.58 6.13 -9.48
N LYS A 82 18.71 7.43 -9.72
CA LYS A 82 18.88 8.42 -8.66
C LYS A 82 17.49 8.98 -8.28
N PRO A 83 17.37 9.69 -7.14
CA PRO A 83 18.29 9.68 -6.01
C PRO A 83 18.26 8.36 -5.22
N LEU A 84 17.42 7.38 -5.60
CA LEU A 84 17.17 6.15 -4.84
C LEU A 84 18.34 5.17 -4.76
N ASN A 85 19.32 5.32 -5.65
CA ASN A 85 20.50 4.47 -5.78
C ASN A 85 20.17 2.98 -5.99
N THR A 86 19.12 2.70 -6.76
CA THR A 86 18.71 1.34 -7.13
C THR A 86 19.19 1.00 -8.52
N CYS A 87 19.41 -0.29 -8.76
CA CYS A 87 19.67 -0.77 -10.10
C CYS A 87 18.36 -0.94 -10.88
N ALA A 88 18.19 -0.21 -11.98
CA ALA A 88 16.99 -0.28 -12.82
C ALA A 88 16.68 -1.72 -13.25
N PHE A 89 15.39 -2.02 -13.41
CA PHE A 89 14.88 -3.33 -13.86
C PHE A 89 15.07 -4.48 -12.86
N GLN A 90 15.70 -4.26 -11.70
CA GLN A 90 15.87 -5.29 -10.66
C GLN A 90 14.65 -5.38 -9.73
N CYS A 91 14.50 -6.48 -9.00
CA CYS A 91 13.38 -6.67 -8.05
C CYS A 91 13.41 -5.62 -6.92
N VAL A 92 14.59 -5.32 -6.38
CA VAL A 92 14.82 -4.29 -5.37
C VAL A 92 14.35 -2.91 -5.84
N ASP A 93 14.59 -2.57 -7.12
CA ASP A 93 14.22 -1.28 -7.68
C ASP A 93 12.71 -1.02 -7.63
N LEU A 94 11.90 -2.01 -8.01
CA LEU A 94 10.44 -1.88 -7.94
C LEU A 94 9.97 -1.59 -6.51
N ALA A 95 10.46 -2.38 -5.55
CA ALA A 95 10.09 -2.23 -4.15
C ALA A 95 10.50 -0.87 -3.58
N VAL A 96 11.75 -0.45 -3.82
CA VAL A 96 12.27 0.84 -3.33
C VAL A 96 11.56 2.01 -3.99
N ARG A 97 11.28 1.97 -5.30
CA ARG A 97 10.51 3.02 -5.98
C ARG A 97 9.12 3.19 -5.38
N LEU A 98 8.42 2.09 -5.10
CA LEU A 98 7.12 2.16 -4.43
C LEU A 98 7.25 2.74 -3.02
N TYR A 99 8.15 2.20 -2.20
CA TYR A 99 8.29 2.59 -0.80
C TYR A 99 8.85 4.02 -0.62
N ALA A 100 9.61 4.53 -1.58
CA ALA A 100 10.01 5.93 -1.62
C ALA A 100 8.80 6.88 -1.73
N THR A 101 7.72 6.47 -2.41
CA THR A 101 6.50 7.28 -2.54
C THR A 101 5.78 7.52 -1.21
N VAL A 102 6.13 6.79 -0.15
CA VAL A 102 5.59 6.96 1.21
C VAL A 102 6.68 7.30 2.23
N GLY A 103 7.86 7.72 1.76
CA GLY A 103 8.93 8.23 2.61
C GLY A 103 9.93 7.20 3.12
N TYR A 104 10.16 6.09 2.41
CA TYR A 104 11.29 5.18 2.65
C TYR A 104 12.33 5.24 1.51
N PRO A 105 13.07 6.35 1.37
CA PRO A 105 14.12 6.45 0.36
C PRO A 105 15.34 5.59 0.76
N ASN A 106 16.22 5.31 -0.20
CA ASN A 106 17.61 4.88 0.07
C ASN A 106 17.76 3.72 1.07
N TRP A 107 17.14 2.57 0.76
CA TRP A 107 17.22 1.37 1.59
C TRP A 107 18.67 1.01 1.91
N SER A 108 19.01 1.09 3.19
CA SER A 108 20.38 0.93 3.69
C SER A 108 20.40 0.24 5.04
N LEU A 109 21.45 -0.52 5.28
CA LEU A 109 21.73 -1.21 6.53
C LEU A 109 23.09 -0.76 7.05
N ASN A 110 23.14 -0.26 8.28
CA ASN A 110 24.36 0.23 8.93
C ASN A 110 25.16 1.23 8.08
N GLY A 111 24.47 2.16 7.42
CA GLY A 111 25.09 3.22 6.61
C GLY A 111 25.52 2.80 5.20
N SER A 112 25.29 1.54 4.80
CA SER A 112 25.55 1.04 3.45
C SER A 112 24.25 0.71 2.73
N LEU A 113 24.12 1.08 1.45
CA LEU A 113 22.99 0.69 0.63
C LEU A 113 22.89 -0.84 0.54
N ILE A 114 21.66 -1.37 0.54
CA ILE A 114 21.45 -2.80 0.32
C ILE A 114 21.85 -3.18 -1.11
N SER A 115 22.45 -4.36 -1.26
CA SER A 115 22.82 -4.94 -2.56
C SER A 115 22.02 -6.20 -2.90
N ALA A 116 21.28 -6.75 -1.93
CA ALA A 116 20.49 -7.97 -2.06
C ALA A 116 19.08 -7.76 -1.49
N ALA A 117 18.09 -8.38 -2.12
CA ALA A 117 16.68 -8.24 -1.75
C ALA A 117 16.39 -8.78 -0.34
N TYR A 118 17.03 -9.88 0.07
CA TYR A 118 16.83 -10.43 1.42
C TYR A 118 17.28 -9.46 2.52
N GLN A 119 18.18 -8.52 2.25
CA GLN A 119 18.62 -7.52 3.23
C GLN A 119 17.52 -6.52 3.60
N MET A 120 16.45 -6.39 2.80
CA MET A 120 15.27 -5.61 3.18
C MET A 120 14.64 -6.13 4.48
N ARG A 121 14.68 -7.46 4.72
CA ARG A 121 14.30 -8.04 6.02
C ARG A 121 15.14 -7.44 7.14
N ASP A 122 16.45 -7.41 6.97
CA ASP A 122 17.38 -6.96 8.02
C ASP A 122 17.20 -5.46 8.29
N VAL A 123 16.90 -4.66 7.26
CA VAL A 123 16.51 -3.25 7.42
C VAL A 123 15.22 -3.11 8.24
N ALA A 124 14.19 -3.90 7.92
CA ALA A 124 12.92 -3.87 8.64
C ALA A 124 13.04 -4.38 10.09
N ILE A 125 13.93 -5.33 10.36
CA ILE A 125 14.22 -5.81 11.73
C ILE A 125 15.00 -4.74 12.52
N ALA A 126 15.92 -4.03 11.88
CA ALA A 126 16.74 -3.03 12.54
C ALA A 126 15.93 -1.81 13.01
N GLN A 127 14.85 -1.45 12.30
CA GLN A 127 13.94 -0.34 12.62
C GLN A 127 14.66 0.98 12.92
N LYS A 128 15.63 1.36 12.08
CA LYS A 128 16.43 2.60 12.24
C LYS A 128 16.03 3.67 11.24
N GLY A 129 16.14 4.94 11.65
CA GLY A 129 15.96 6.10 10.78
C GLY A 129 14.60 6.10 10.09
N ASP A 130 14.59 6.32 8.77
CA ASP A 130 13.37 6.36 7.96
C ASP A 130 12.55 5.06 8.02
N PHE A 131 13.16 3.94 8.40
CA PHE A 131 12.58 2.60 8.44
C PHE A 131 12.02 2.19 9.81
N SER A 132 11.95 3.10 10.79
CA SER A 132 11.61 2.80 12.19
C SER A 132 10.21 2.23 12.42
N ASP A 133 9.30 2.38 11.46
CA ASP A 133 7.91 1.92 11.51
C ASP A 133 7.63 0.75 10.55
N LEU A 134 8.67 0.13 10.00
CA LEU A 134 8.55 -1.14 9.29
C LEU A 134 8.42 -2.29 10.30
N THR A 135 7.60 -3.29 9.96
CA THR A 135 7.48 -4.52 10.76
C THR A 135 7.71 -5.72 9.85
N PHE A 136 8.65 -6.58 10.20
CA PHE A 136 8.84 -7.86 9.51
C PHE A 136 8.04 -8.96 10.20
N TYR A 137 7.24 -9.68 9.42
CA TYR A 137 6.49 -10.86 9.84
C TYR A 137 7.13 -12.11 9.22
N PRO A 138 7.70 -13.02 10.03
CA PRO A 138 8.35 -14.22 9.52
C PRO A 138 7.32 -15.24 8.99
N ASN A 139 7.69 -15.96 7.93
CA ASN A 139 6.88 -17.02 7.33
C ASN A 139 7.06 -18.40 8.01
N ASP A 140 7.43 -18.42 9.28
CA ASP A 140 7.72 -19.63 10.07
C ASP A 140 6.51 -20.12 10.88
N GLY A 141 5.34 -19.52 10.66
CA GLY A 141 4.08 -19.83 11.37
C GLY A 141 3.90 -19.07 12.67
N THR A 142 4.75 -18.10 12.99
CA THR A 142 4.59 -17.27 14.19
C THR A 142 3.85 -15.96 13.93
N ALA A 143 3.76 -15.52 12.66
CA ALA A 143 3.14 -14.26 12.27
C ALA A 143 1.66 -14.17 12.69
N GLU A 144 1.30 -13.10 13.40
CA GLU A 144 -0.07 -12.82 13.90
C GLU A 144 -0.86 -11.86 13.00
N ARG A 145 -0.27 -11.41 11.90
CA ARG A 145 -0.90 -10.52 10.92
C ARG A 145 -0.74 -11.13 9.52
N PRO A 146 -1.80 -11.25 8.71
CA PRO A 146 -1.64 -11.72 7.34
C PRO A 146 -0.83 -10.72 6.49
N PRO A 147 -0.26 -11.15 5.36
CA PRO A 147 0.21 -10.23 4.34
C PRO A 147 -0.93 -9.31 3.89
N ALA A 148 -0.58 -8.06 3.66
CA ALA A 148 -1.48 -6.99 3.28
C ALA A 148 -1.07 -6.40 1.92
N PRO A 149 -1.98 -5.82 1.13
CA PRO A 149 -1.62 -5.03 -0.03
C PRO A 149 -0.52 -4.01 0.26
N GLY A 150 0.41 -3.88 -0.70
CA GLY A 150 1.59 -3.05 -0.59
C GLY A 150 2.71 -3.62 0.28
N ASN A 151 2.51 -4.74 0.98
CA ASN A 151 3.59 -5.38 1.74
C ASN A 151 4.65 -5.96 0.80
N LEU A 152 5.90 -5.97 1.23
CA LEU A 152 6.98 -6.62 0.49
C LEU A 152 7.08 -8.07 0.90
N LEU A 153 6.94 -9.00 -0.04
CA LEU A 153 7.28 -10.41 0.13
C LEU A 153 8.78 -10.58 -0.06
N ILE A 154 9.49 -11.07 0.96
CA ILE A 154 10.95 -11.19 0.94
C ILE A 154 11.37 -12.64 0.79
N PHE A 155 12.11 -12.94 -0.27
CA PHE A 155 12.62 -14.27 -0.56
C PHE A 155 14.12 -14.35 -0.26
N GLY A 156 14.56 -15.49 0.27
CA GLY A 156 15.93 -15.72 0.71
C GLY A 156 16.91 -15.94 -0.45
N ALA A 157 18.19 -15.79 -0.15
CA ALA A 157 19.27 -16.11 -1.08
C ALA A 157 19.21 -17.58 -1.51
N ALA A 158 19.32 -17.82 -2.81
CA ALA A 158 19.41 -19.14 -3.40
C ALA A 158 20.28 -19.07 -4.66
N ALA A 159 20.91 -20.18 -5.05
CA ALA A 159 21.74 -20.22 -6.26
C ALA A 159 20.95 -19.81 -7.52
N SER A 160 19.67 -20.19 -7.58
CA SER A 160 18.69 -19.82 -8.61
C SER A 160 18.44 -18.31 -8.74
N ASN A 161 18.75 -17.51 -7.72
CA ASN A 161 18.62 -16.04 -7.74
C ASN A 161 19.97 -15.33 -7.58
N GLY A 162 21.07 -16.01 -7.92
CA GLY A 162 22.43 -15.45 -7.80
C GLY A 162 22.85 -15.16 -6.37
N ASN A 163 22.17 -15.76 -5.39
CA ASN A 163 22.32 -15.51 -3.95
C ASN A 163 21.91 -14.10 -3.49
N PHE A 164 21.13 -13.36 -4.28
CA PHE A 164 20.64 -12.02 -3.91
C PHE A 164 19.25 -12.04 -3.26
N GLY A 165 18.55 -13.18 -3.29
CA GLY A 165 17.15 -13.23 -2.88
C GLY A 165 16.22 -12.63 -3.93
N HIS A 166 14.97 -12.39 -3.54
CA HIS A 166 14.01 -11.68 -4.37
C HIS A 166 13.04 -10.87 -3.51
N VAL A 167 12.40 -9.89 -4.13
CA VAL A 167 11.32 -9.13 -3.50
C VAL A 167 10.17 -8.92 -4.49
N ALA A 168 8.95 -9.11 -4.00
CA ALA A 168 7.73 -8.81 -4.70
C ALA A 168 6.83 -7.93 -3.82
N VAL A 169 5.86 -7.23 -4.42
CA VAL A 169 4.90 -6.39 -3.72
C VAL A 169 3.53 -7.05 -3.78
N VAL A 170 2.87 -7.24 -2.64
CA VAL A 170 1.48 -7.72 -2.62
C VAL A 170 0.60 -6.69 -3.32
N ASN A 171 -0.04 -7.09 -4.42
CA ASN A 171 -0.98 -6.27 -5.17
C ASN A 171 -2.35 -6.24 -4.49
N ARG A 172 -2.89 -7.43 -4.18
CA ARG A 172 -4.18 -7.61 -3.53
C ARG A 172 -4.27 -8.91 -2.76
N VAL A 173 -5.25 -8.98 -1.87
CA VAL A 173 -5.58 -10.15 -1.04
C VAL A 173 -7.06 -10.46 -1.25
N PHE A 174 -7.38 -11.70 -1.56
CA PHE A 174 -8.75 -12.14 -1.80
C PHE A 174 -8.93 -13.58 -1.28
N GLY A 175 -9.88 -13.75 -0.35
CA GLY A 175 -10.06 -15.02 0.34
C GLY A 175 -8.77 -15.47 1.04
N ASN A 176 -8.31 -16.67 0.71
CA ASN A 176 -7.06 -17.26 1.19
C ASN A 176 -5.91 -17.11 0.19
N TYR A 177 -6.01 -16.21 -0.79
CA TYR A 177 -4.96 -15.95 -1.76
C TYR A 177 -4.50 -14.50 -1.68
N LEU A 178 -3.27 -14.29 -2.10
CA LEU A 178 -2.77 -12.98 -2.49
C LEU A 178 -2.25 -13.04 -3.91
N GLU A 179 -2.33 -11.91 -4.59
CA GLU A 179 -1.63 -11.64 -5.83
C GLU A 179 -0.49 -10.68 -5.54
N PHE A 180 0.66 -10.87 -6.18
CA PHE A 180 1.81 -9.98 -6.05
C PHE A 180 2.36 -9.56 -7.41
N VAL A 181 2.92 -8.36 -7.46
CA VAL A 181 3.62 -7.79 -8.61
C VAL A 181 5.11 -7.79 -8.34
N GLN A 182 5.91 -8.08 -9.37
CA GLN A 182 7.35 -8.20 -9.27
C GLN A 182 8.06 -7.73 -10.54
N GLN A 183 9.37 -7.55 -10.42
CA GLN A 183 10.27 -7.19 -11.50
C GLN A 183 11.48 -8.12 -11.45
N ASN A 184 12.19 -8.31 -12.57
CA ASN A 184 13.40 -9.14 -12.64
C ASN A 184 13.20 -10.65 -12.45
N LEU A 185 12.01 -11.16 -12.80
CA LEU A 185 11.75 -12.59 -12.89
C LEU A 185 11.26 -12.95 -14.31
N CYS A 186 11.72 -14.09 -14.85
CA CYS A 186 11.23 -14.61 -16.12
C CYS A 186 11.00 -16.11 -16.10
N TYR A 187 10.02 -16.52 -16.92
CA TYR A 187 9.85 -17.90 -17.36
C TYR A 187 10.01 -17.95 -18.87
N ASP A 188 10.84 -18.89 -19.34
CA ASP A 188 11.14 -19.08 -20.77
C ASP A 188 11.53 -17.77 -21.48
N GLY A 189 12.31 -16.93 -20.80
CA GLY A 189 12.79 -15.64 -21.30
C GLY A 189 11.78 -14.49 -21.26
N THR A 190 10.54 -14.74 -20.83
CA THR A 190 9.46 -13.75 -20.78
C THR A 190 9.23 -13.23 -19.36
N ALA A 191 9.06 -11.91 -19.23
CA ALA A 191 8.81 -11.22 -17.97
C ALA A 191 7.59 -11.79 -17.22
N ARG A 192 7.79 -12.19 -15.96
CA ARG A 192 6.74 -12.65 -15.06
C ARG A 192 6.32 -11.51 -14.13
N LEU A 193 5.34 -10.72 -14.56
CA LEU A 193 4.92 -9.48 -13.87
C LEU A 193 4.26 -9.71 -12.51
N GLY A 194 3.67 -10.89 -12.31
CA GLY A 194 3.03 -11.24 -11.06
C GLY A 194 2.71 -12.73 -10.97
N ASP A 195 2.36 -13.16 -9.77
CA ASP A 195 1.87 -14.51 -9.46
C ASP A 195 0.94 -14.47 -8.24
N TYR A 196 0.43 -15.64 -7.86
CA TYR A 196 -0.40 -15.83 -6.69
C TYR A 196 0.33 -16.60 -5.60
N ALA A 197 -0.04 -16.35 -4.34
CA ALA A 197 0.39 -17.17 -3.21
C ALA A 197 -0.82 -17.52 -2.33
N LEU A 198 -0.76 -18.68 -1.71
CA LEU A 198 -1.78 -19.14 -0.76
C LEU A 198 -1.43 -18.65 0.64
N ILE A 199 -2.38 -18.00 1.30
CA ILE A 199 -2.35 -17.68 2.73
C ILE A 199 -2.98 -18.84 3.50
N LYS A 200 -2.17 -19.51 4.32
CA LYS A 200 -2.60 -20.53 5.27
C LYS A 200 -2.81 -19.87 6.63
N VAL A 201 -3.92 -20.21 7.27
CA VAL A 201 -4.30 -19.72 8.59
C VAL A 201 -4.45 -20.91 9.54
N GLU A 202 -3.76 -20.86 10.66
CA GLU A 202 -3.83 -21.85 11.73
C GLU A 202 -4.25 -21.15 13.03
N LEU A 203 -5.06 -21.82 13.86
CA LEU A 203 -5.41 -21.31 15.18
C LEU A 203 -4.49 -21.99 16.22
N VAL A 204 -3.62 -21.21 16.85
CA VAL A 204 -2.68 -21.67 17.88
C VAL A 204 -2.92 -20.86 19.15
N ASP A 205 -3.30 -21.51 20.25
CA ASP A 205 -3.59 -20.87 21.53
C ASP A 205 -4.61 -19.73 21.45
N GLY A 206 -5.66 -19.92 20.63
CA GLY A 206 -6.70 -18.91 20.41
C GLY A 206 -6.27 -17.72 19.54
N LYS A 207 -5.06 -17.73 18.99
CA LYS A 207 -4.55 -16.71 18.06
C LYS A 207 -4.44 -17.25 16.65
N GLN A 208 -4.81 -16.42 15.67
CA GLN A 208 -4.57 -16.75 14.26
C GLN A 208 -3.09 -16.58 13.93
N LYS A 209 -2.53 -17.59 13.28
CA LYS A 209 -1.16 -17.64 12.80
C LYS A 209 -1.17 -17.81 11.29
N PHE A 210 -0.33 -17.03 10.61
CA PHE A 210 -0.33 -16.94 9.16
C PHE A 210 0.95 -17.52 8.56
N ARG A 211 0.80 -18.25 7.46
CA ARG A 211 1.89 -18.66 6.57
C ARG A 211 1.51 -18.39 5.13
N VAL A 212 2.48 -18.12 4.28
CA VAL A 212 2.32 -17.93 2.85
C VAL A 212 3.07 -19.04 2.11
N SER A 213 2.40 -19.64 1.14
CA SER A 213 2.96 -20.65 0.24
C SER A 213 2.93 -20.12 -1.18
N THR A 214 4.09 -19.96 -1.80
CA THR A 214 4.19 -19.61 -3.22
C THR A 214 4.24 -20.89 -4.06
N PRO A 215 3.62 -20.91 -5.25
CA PRO A 215 3.70 -22.05 -6.17
C PRO A 215 5.12 -22.22 -6.71
N ASP A 216 5.84 -21.12 -6.84
CA ASP A 216 7.19 -21.12 -7.37
C ASP A 216 8.23 -21.36 -6.28
N ALA A 217 9.04 -22.40 -6.48
CA ALA A 217 10.07 -22.87 -5.56
C ALA A 217 11.45 -22.20 -5.77
N TYR A 218 11.55 -21.10 -6.53
CA TYR A 218 12.85 -20.55 -6.90
C TYR A 218 13.66 -20.02 -5.70
N SER A 219 13.01 -19.75 -4.55
CA SER A 219 13.69 -19.57 -3.26
C SER A 219 12.69 -19.57 -2.11
N THR A 220 13.19 -19.75 -0.89
CA THR A 220 12.36 -19.74 0.32
C THR A 220 11.78 -18.35 0.60
N LEU A 221 10.46 -18.24 0.71
CA LEU A 221 9.81 -17.04 1.23
C LEU A 221 10.11 -16.90 2.73
N LEU A 222 10.88 -15.87 3.09
CA LEU A 222 11.30 -15.61 4.48
C LEU A 222 10.19 -14.99 5.31
N GLY A 223 9.33 -14.17 4.70
CA GLY A 223 8.32 -13.39 5.40
C GLY A 223 7.87 -12.19 4.58
N TRP A 224 7.16 -11.27 5.22
CA TRP A 224 6.72 -10.02 4.61
C TRP A 224 7.01 -8.81 5.48
N ILE A 225 7.24 -7.68 4.83
CA ILE A 225 7.42 -6.38 5.47
C ILE A 225 6.13 -5.59 5.36
N HIS A 226 5.56 -5.28 6.50
CA HIS A 226 4.45 -4.35 6.65
C HIS A 226 4.96 -2.93 6.87
N SER A 227 4.27 -1.95 6.28
CA SER A 227 4.52 -0.52 6.52
C SER A 227 3.21 0.18 6.86
N LYS A 228 3.23 0.89 7.99
CA LYS A 228 2.13 1.77 8.39
C LYS A 228 1.89 2.88 7.36
N ARG A 229 2.94 3.45 6.79
CA ARG A 229 2.82 4.52 5.77
C ARG A 229 2.24 4.01 4.46
N VAL A 230 2.64 2.81 4.01
CA VAL A 230 2.03 2.17 2.84
C VAL A 230 0.53 1.97 3.07
N LYS A 231 0.16 1.41 4.23
CA LYS A 231 -1.24 1.26 4.62
C LYS A 231 -1.98 2.61 4.52
N GLU A 232 -1.53 3.61 5.26
CA GLU A 232 -2.25 4.88 5.42
C GLU A 232 -2.28 5.74 4.15
N GLN A 233 -1.23 5.68 3.33
CA GLN A 233 -1.08 6.58 2.16
C GLN A 233 -1.47 5.91 0.83
N LEU A 234 -1.32 4.59 0.70
CA LEU A 234 -1.55 3.87 -0.55
C LEU A 234 -2.74 2.92 -0.51
N ILE A 235 -3.13 2.40 0.66
CA ILE A 235 -4.14 1.34 0.73
C ILE A 235 -5.44 1.85 1.30
N ASP A 236 -5.42 2.27 2.57
CA ASP A 236 -6.61 2.71 3.30
C ASP A 236 -7.33 3.80 2.51
N GLN A 237 -8.57 3.50 2.16
CA GLN A 237 -9.46 4.50 1.58
C GLN A 237 -10.45 4.94 2.64
N SER A 238 -10.37 6.20 3.02
CA SER A 238 -11.36 6.80 3.93
C SER A 238 -12.74 6.96 3.29
N LYS A 239 -12.85 6.76 1.96
CA LYS A 239 -14.06 7.00 1.19
C LYS A 239 -14.51 5.73 0.48
N MET A 240 -15.78 5.40 0.67
CA MET A 240 -16.46 4.35 -0.07
C MET A 240 -16.54 4.72 -1.56
N LEU A 241 -15.89 3.93 -2.39
CA LEU A 241 -15.91 4.05 -3.85
C LEU A 241 -17.21 3.50 -4.42
N LYS A 242 -17.61 3.99 -5.59
CA LYS A 242 -18.84 3.58 -6.27
C LYS A 242 -18.59 3.24 -7.72
N LEU A 243 -19.18 2.15 -8.18
CA LEU A 243 -19.26 1.78 -9.58
C LEU A 243 -20.68 1.28 -9.88
N GLY A 244 -21.51 2.14 -10.48
CA GLY A 244 -22.93 1.85 -10.68
C GLY A 244 -23.65 1.63 -9.34
N ALA A 245 -24.30 0.46 -9.19
CA ALA A 245 -25.01 0.06 -7.97
C ALA A 245 -24.11 -0.59 -6.90
N LEU A 246 -22.83 -0.80 -7.20
CA LEU A 246 -21.86 -1.37 -6.28
C LEU A 246 -21.12 -0.25 -5.56
N SER A 247 -21.03 -0.35 -4.24
CA SER A 247 -20.13 0.48 -3.46
C SER A 247 -19.09 -0.39 -2.77
N TRP A 248 -17.86 0.05 -2.61
CA TRP A 248 -16.83 -0.74 -1.95
C TRP A 248 -15.83 0.14 -1.20
N ASN A 249 -15.18 -0.45 -0.22
CA ASN A 249 -14.03 0.12 0.45
C ASN A 249 -12.95 -0.96 0.56
N ARG A 250 -11.70 -0.56 0.74
CA ARG A 250 -10.57 -1.45 0.97
C ARG A 250 -9.73 -0.92 2.10
N ASP A 251 -9.38 -1.81 3.01
CA ASP A 251 -8.30 -1.61 3.96
C ASP A 251 -7.11 -2.50 3.60
N ASP A 252 -6.10 -2.50 4.46
CA ASP A 252 -4.91 -3.28 4.23
C ASP A 252 -5.08 -4.79 4.45
N THR A 253 -6.25 -5.29 4.82
CA THR A 253 -6.50 -6.72 5.03
C THR A 253 -7.72 -7.26 4.27
N ALA A 254 -8.61 -6.40 3.81
CA ALA A 254 -9.88 -6.79 3.21
C ALA A 254 -10.41 -5.77 2.19
N VAL A 255 -11.21 -6.29 1.25
CA VAL A 255 -12.11 -5.49 0.41
C VAL A 255 -13.54 -5.68 0.94
N TYR A 256 -14.17 -4.58 1.31
CA TYR A 256 -15.56 -4.50 1.73
C TYR A 256 -16.42 -4.15 0.54
N VAL A 257 -17.34 -5.04 0.16
CA VAL A 257 -18.27 -4.81 -0.94
C VAL A 257 -19.67 -4.61 -0.38
N TYR A 258 -20.28 -3.47 -0.71
CA TYR A 258 -21.65 -3.12 -0.40
C TYR A 258 -22.51 -3.32 -1.65
N LEU A 259 -23.44 -4.26 -1.54
CA LEU A 259 -24.43 -4.54 -2.57
C LEU A 259 -25.70 -3.75 -2.31
N SER A 260 -26.27 -3.17 -3.36
CA SER A 260 -27.59 -2.55 -3.26
C SER A 260 -28.65 -3.60 -2.89
N PRO A 261 -29.77 -3.23 -2.25
CA PRO A 261 -30.87 -4.17 -1.97
C PRO A 261 -31.38 -4.90 -3.22
N GLU A 262 -31.34 -4.26 -4.39
CA GLU A 262 -31.70 -4.88 -5.68
C GLU A 262 -30.70 -5.96 -6.08
N SER A 263 -29.40 -5.66 -6.00
CA SER A 263 -28.32 -6.61 -6.23
C SER A 263 -28.41 -7.83 -5.31
N THR A 264 -28.70 -7.61 -4.03
CA THR A 264 -28.88 -8.69 -3.05
C THR A 264 -30.08 -9.58 -3.41
N ARG A 265 -31.20 -8.99 -3.87
CA ARG A 265 -32.37 -9.77 -4.32
C ARG A 265 -32.07 -10.61 -5.56
N ARG A 266 -31.29 -10.08 -6.51
CA ARG A 266 -30.88 -10.81 -7.73
C ARG A 266 -29.97 -12.00 -7.42
N LEU A 267 -29.00 -11.82 -6.52
CA LEU A 267 -28.20 -12.92 -5.97
C LEU A 267 -29.07 -13.98 -5.29
N ALA A 268 -29.99 -13.55 -4.44
CA ALA A 268 -30.91 -14.46 -3.75
C ALA A 268 -31.84 -15.22 -4.71
N ALA A 269 -32.09 -14.68 -5.91
CA ALA A 269 -32.84 -15.35 -6.97
C ALA A 269 -32.00 -16.31 -7.83
N GLY A 270 -30.71 -16.50 -7.52
CA GLY A 270 -29.83 -17.45 -8.19
C GLY A 270 -29.15 -16.92 -9.46
N GLU A 271 -29.04 -15.60 -9.63
CA GLU A 271 -28.34 -15.03 -10.78
C GLU A 271 -26.82 -15.19 -10.66
N THR A 272 -26.23 -16.11 -11.43
CA THR A 272 -24.80 -16.47 -11.35
C THR A 272 -23.86 -15.48 -12.07
N ASP A 273 -24.34 -14.81 -13.12
CA ASP A 273 -23.51 -13.84 -13.88
C ASP A 273 -23.19 -12.58 -13.07
N PHE A 274 -23.92 -12.33 -11.97
CA PHE A 274 -23.75 -11.16 -11.15
C PHE A 274 -22.43 -11.17 -10.36
N GLU A 275 -21.99 -12.34 -9.88
CA GLU A 275 -20.72 -12.48 -9.15
C GLU A 275 -19.51 -12.20 -10.05
N ALA A 276 -19.51 -12.77 -11.26
CA ALA A 276 -18.48 -12.51 -12.26
C ALA A 276 -18.40 -11.02 -12.64
N ARG A 277 -19.54 -10.34 -12.73
CA ARG A 277 -19.61 -8.89 -12.99
C ARG A 277 -19.08 -8.06 -11.83
N ILE A 278 -19.34 -8.44 -10.58
CA ILE A 278 -18.76 -7.80 -9.40
C ILE A 278 -17.25 -7.99 -9.37
N ALA A 279 -16.77 -9.23 -9.57
CA ALA A 279 -15.35 -9.53 -9.60
C ALA A 279 -14.62 -8.70 -10.67
N ALA A 280 -15.15 -8.67 -11.90
CA ALA A 280 -14.58 -7.86 -12.98
C ALA A 280 -14.67 -6.34 -12.72
N ALA A 281 -15.71 -5.88 -12.02
CA ALA A 281 -15.86 -4.49 -11.60
C ALA A 281 -14.83 -4.08 -10.55
N LEU A 282 -14.59 -4.93 -9.56
CA LEU A 282 -13.59 -4.72 -8.51
C LEU A 282 -12.18 -4.79 -9.09
N ASP A 283 -11.91 -5.75 -9.97
CA ASP A 283 -10.64 -5.88 -10.67
C ASP A 283 -10.28 -4.62 -11.48
N ARG A 284 -11.22 -4.10 -12.29
CA ARG A 284 -11.05 -2.82 -12.99
C ARG A 284 -10.88 -1.63 -12.06
N ALA A 285 -11.43 -1.70 -10.85
CA ALA A 285 -11.30 -0.66 -9.84
C ALA A 285 -10.05 -0.83 -8.95
N GLY A 286 -9.25 -1.87 -9.22
CA GLY A 286 -8.01 -2.19 -8.54
C GLY A 286 -8.21 -2.70 -7.11
N ALA A 287 -9.33 -3.37 -6.84
CA ALA A 287 -9.57 -4.13 -5.60
C ALA A 287 -8.91 -5.53 -5.66
#